data_AF-A0A353RQ52-F1
#
_entry.id   AF-A0A353RQ52-F1
#
_cell.length_a   1.000
_cell.length_b   1.000
_cell.length_c   1.000
_cell.angle_alpha   90.00
_cell.angle_beta   90.00
_cell.angle_gamma   90.00
#
_symmetry.space_group_name_H-M   'P 1'
#
loop_
_entity.id
_entity.type
_entity.pdbx_description
1 polymer ?
#
loop_
_entity_poly.entity_id
_entity_poly.type
_entity_poly.pdbx_seq_one_letter_code
_entity_poly.pdbx_strand_id
1 'polypeptide(L)'
;MKSRTIKILAIFIALAMIVSPVSAAITPTPVEAHGSLPPRNDLVPTGSTSSDKYTDEEPTSLEQYVVNKDGTLGYIVLFEGDSLVKASGGVKGSAIYSIESQNYLASLADKRNSILAQAEKTLGRAIEVHYIYDVILNGVSVDLTPEEAEALRGVPGIKKVLKDTIHTL
;
A
#
# COMPACT_ATOMS: atom_id res chain seq x y z
N MET A 1 14.17 48.16 19.77
CA MET A 1 14.93 47.45 18.71
C MET A 1 14.13 46.26 18.14
N LYS A 2 12.91 46.48 17.61
CA LYS A 2 11.98 45.36 17.27
C LYS A 2 11.43 45.38 15.85
N SER A 3 11.45 46.51 15.13
CA SER A 3 10.95 46.55 13.73
C SER A 3 12.02 46.20 12.68
N ARG A 4 13.30 46.46 12.95
CA ARG A 4 14.39 46.19 12.00
C ARG A 4 14.65 44.69 11.82
N THR A 5 14.58 43.91 12.89
CA THR A 5 14.76 42.44 12.86
C THR A 5 13.60 41.73 12.16
N ILE A 6 12.36 42.19 12.35
CA ILE A 6 11.17 41.66 11.68
C ILE A 6 11.19 41.94 10.17
N LYS A 7 11.66 43.13 9.75
CA LYS A 7 11.84 43.44 8.33
C LYS A 7 12.92 42.57 7.67
N ILE A 8 14.02 42.29 8.38
CA ILE A 8 15.09 41.41 7.88
C ILE A 8 14.58 39.97 7.71
N LEU A 9 13.79 39.46 8.66
CA LEU A 9 13.18 38.12 8.57
C LEU A 9 12.19 38.03 7.39
N ALA A 10 11.36 39.07 7.18
CA ALA A 10 10.41 39.11 6.08
C ALA A 10 11.09 39.14 4.71
N ILE A 11 12.23 39.86 4.58
CA ILE A 11 13.03 39.88 3.35
C ILE A 11 13.63 38.49 3.09
N PHE A 12 14.08 37.77 4.12
CA PHE A 12 14.63 36.42 3.97
C PHE A 12 13.58 35.41 3.49
N ILE A 13 12.35 35.47 4.01
CA ILE A 13 11.25 34.61 3.58
C ILE A 13 10.81 34.95 2.14
N ALA A 14 10.77 36.24 1.78
CA ALA A 14 10.47 36.65 0.42
C ALA A 14 11.56 36.23 -0.60
N LEU A 15 12.83 36.22 -0.19
CA LEU A 15 13.94 35.75 -1.03
C LEU A 15 13.91 34.23 -1.24
N ALA A 16 13.46 33.46 -0.24
CA ALA A 16 13.31 32.01 -0.34
C ALA A 16 12.20 31.58 -1.31
N MET A 17 11.17 32.42 -1.53
CA MET A 17 10.08 32.11 -2.46
C MET A 17 10.40 32.39 -3.94
N ILE A 18 11.61 32.85 -4.28
CA ILE A 18 12.03 33.10 -5.67
C ILE A 18 12.66 31.85 -6.32
N VAL A 19 12.88 30.77 -5.56
CA VAL A 19 13.36 29.49 -6.12
C VAL A 19 12.18 28.77 -6.77
N SER A 20 11.92 29.13 -8.03
CA SER A 20 10.99 28.37 -8.87
C SER A 20 11.47 26.92 -9.01
N PRO A 21 10.58 25.92 -9.07
CA PRO A 21 10.99 24.61 -9.53
C PRO A 21 11.45 24.76 -10.98
N VAL A 22 12.71 24.40 -11.26
CA VAL A 22 13.11 24.05 -12.62
C VAL A 22 12.35 22.78 -12.94
N SER A 23 11.15 22.93 -13.51
CA SER A 23 10.51 21.84 -14.24
C SER A 23 11.44 21.53 -15.41
N ALA A 24 12.22 20.46 -15.29
CA ALA A 24 12.90 19.87 -16.42
C ALA A 24 11.82 19.38 -17.40
N ALA A 25 11.46 20.24 -18.35
CA ALA A 25 10.67 19.86 -19.50
C ALA A 25 11.54 18.95 -20.37
N ILE A 26 11.43 17.65 -20.13
CA ILE A 26 11.97 16.63 -21.03
C ILE A 26 11.01 16.61 -22.22
N THR A 27 11.23 17.46 -23.22
CA THR A 27 10.64 17.25 -24.54
C THR A 27 11.29 15.99 -25.11
N PRO A 28 10.55 14.88 -25.34
CA PRO A 28 11.14 13.73 -26.00
C PRO A 28 11.43 14.15 -27.44
N THR A 29 12.71 14.34 -27.77
CA THR A 29 13.15 14.30 -29.16
C THR A 29 12.75 12.94 -29.72
N PRO A 30 11.94 12.86 -30.80
CA PRO A 30 11.68 11.60 -31.46
C PRO A 30 13.00 11.17 -32.08
N VAL A 31 13.66 10.19 -31.47
CA VAL A 31 14.77 9.51 -32.12
C VAL A 31 14.11 8.44 -32.97
N GLU A 32 14.04 8.69 -34.29
CA GLU A 32 13.68 7.64 -35.23
C GLU A 32 14.69 6.50 -35.08
N ALA A 33 14.19 5.29 -34.84
CA ALA A 33 15.00 4.09 -34.68
C ALA A 33 15.61 3.68 -36.03
N HIS A 34 16.66 4.39 -36.44
CA HIS A 34 17.52 3.96 -37.54
C HIS A 34 18.60 3.02 -37.00
N GLY A 35 18.28 1.73 -36.97
CA GLY A 35 19.23 0.65 -36.72
C GLY A 35 18.67 -0.44 -35.83
N SER A 36 18.47 -1.63 -36.40
CA SER A 36 18.35 -2.85 -35.62
C SER A 36 19.65 -3.10 -34.85
N LEU A 37 19.54 -3.48 -33.57
CA LEU A 37 20.69 -3.89 -32.78
C LEU A 37 21.27 -5.19 -33.37
N PRO A 38 22.61 -5.30 -33.54
CA PRO A 38 23.21 -6.57 -33.92
C PRO A 38 22.92 -7.63 -32.83
N PRO A 39 22.71 -8.90 -33.21
CA PRO A 39 22.43 -9.97 -32.26
C PRO A 39 23.59 -10.08 -31.27
N ARG A 40 23.27 -9.85 -29.98
CA ARG A 40 24.21 -9.96 -28.86
C ARG A 40 24.30 -11.43 -28.43
N ASN A 41 25.28 -12.14 -28.98
CA ASN A 41 25.64 -13.51 -28.56
C ASN A 41 26.72 -13.54 -27.46
N ASP A 42 27.03 -12.38 -26.87
CA ASP A 42 28.09 -12.17 -25.86
C ASP A 42 27.56 -12.16 -24.42
N LEU A 43 26.26 -12.33 -24.22
CA LEU A 43 25.64 -12.42 -22.90
C LEU A 43 25.72 -13.86 -22.39
N VAL A 44 26.80 -14.18 -21.68
CA VAL A 44 26.85 -15.38 -20.82
C VAL A 44 26.29 -14.97 -19.45
N PRO A 45 25.20 -15.59 -18.94
CA PRO A 45 24.66 -15.26 -17.62
C PRO A 45 25.71 -15.55 -16.54
N THR A 46 26.36 -14.53 -16.00
CA THR A 46 27.38 -14.66 -14.94
C THR A 46 26.81 -14.58 -13.52
N GLY A 47 25.49 -14.70 -13.37
CA GLY A 47 24.81 -14.66 -12.09
C GLY A 47 23.78 -15.77 -11.98
N SER A 48 23.92 -16.61 -10.94
CA SER A 48 22.81 -17.43 -10.46
C SER A 48 21.92 -16.51 -9.63
N THR A 49 20.85 -15.99 -10.22
CA THR A 49 19.70 -15.59 -9.42
C THR A 49 19.09 -16.90 -8.94
N SER A 50 19.18 -17.19 -7.64
CA SER A 50 18.43 -18.29 -7.04
C SER A 50 16.96 -18.12 -7.47
N SER A 51 16.50 -19.04 -8.30
CA SER A 51 15.11 -19.15 -8.75
C SER A 51 14.19 -19.54 -7.60
N ASP A 52 14.75 -19.84 -6.43
CA ASP A 52 14.02 -20.41 -5.32
C ASP A 52 12.94 -19.50 -4.78
N LYS A 53 12.83 -18.22 -5.18
CA LYS A 53 11.81 -17.31 -4.63
C LYS A 53 10.38 -17.90 -4.73
N TYR A 54 10.15 -18.77 -5.71
CA TYR A 54 8.92 -19.53 -5.89
C TYR A 54 9.25 -21.00 -6.18
N THR A 55 8.51 -21.92 -5.57
CA THR A 55 8.58 -23.36 -5.89
C THR A 55 7.57 -23.65 -7.00
N ASP A 56 8.03 -24.20 -8.11
CA ASP A 56 7.14 -24.76 -9.15
C ASP A 56 6.58 -26.09 -8.62
N GLU A 57 5.36 -26.06 -8.09
CA GLU A 57 4.57 -27.26 -7.80
C GLU A 57 3.48 -27.41 -8.86
N GLU A 58 3.29 -28.62 -9.41
CA GLU A 58 2.15 -28.90 -10.29
C GLU A 58 0.84 -28.71 -9.51
N PRO A 59 -0.14 -27.95 -10.04
CA PRO A 59 -1.35 -27.63 -9.31
C PRO A 59 -2.23 -28.88 -9.15
N THR A 60 -2.05 -29.61 -8.06
CA THR A 60 -2.97 -30.66 -7.66
C THR A 60 -4.27 -30.05 -7.11
N SER A 61 -5.13 -29.65 -8.03
CA SER A 61 -6.60 -29.67 -7.93
C SER A 61 -7.30 -29.13 -6.68
N LEU A 62 -6.76 -28.15 -5.96
CA LEU A 62 -7.50 -27.35 -4.99
C LEU A 62 -7.01 -25.91 -5.06
N GLU A 63 -7.81 -25.05 -5.71
CA GLU A 63 -7.70 -23.57 -5.78
C GLU A 63 -6.27 -23.01 -5.83
N GLN A 64 -5.89 -22.44 -6.96
CA GLN A 64 -4.56 -21.88 -7.25
C GLN A 64 -4.18 -20.76 -6.25
N TYR A 65 -3.69 -21.14 -5.08
CA TYR A 65 -3.24 -20.23 -4.02
C TYR A 65 -1.76 -19.96 -4.20
N VAL A 66 -1.36 -18.70 -4.08
CA VAL A 66 0.04 -18.34 -3.91
C VAL A 66 0.36 -18.50 -2.43
N VAL A 67 1.05 -19.59 -2.08
CA VAL A 67 1.55 -19.82 -0.72
C VAL A 67 2.95 -19.22 -0.64
N ASN A 68 3.16 -18.35 0.34
CA ASN A 68 4.49 -17.83 0.64
C ASN A 68 5.36 -18.96 1.22
N LYS A 69 6.68 -18.83 1.10
CA LYS A 69 7.63 -19.86 1.59
C LYS A 69 7.51 -20.19 3.07
N ASP A 70 7.03 -19.24 3.85
CA ASP A 70 6.82 -19.37 5.29
C ASP A 70 5.47 -20.04 5.64
N GLY A 71 4.71 -20.48 4.63
CA GLY A 71 3.41 -21.12 4.80
C GLY A 71 2.25 -20.13 4.96
N THR A 72 2.51 -18.82 4.87
CA THR A 72 1.46 -17.81 4.91
C THR A 72 0.76 -17.65 3.55
N LEU A 73 -0.46 -17.12 3.60
CA LEU A 73 -1.29 -16.80 2.45
C LEU A 73 -1.75 -15.34 2.58
N GLY A 74 -2.08 -14.72 1.45
CA GLY A 74 -2.73 -13.42 1.45
C GLY A 74 -4.15 -13.50 2.03
N TYR A 75 -4.48 -12.59 2.95
CA TYR A 75 -5.81 -12.41 3.49
C TYR A 75 -6.21 -10.93 3.49
N ILE A 76 -7.50 -10.68 3.28
CA ILE A 76 -8.13 -9.39 3.52
C ILE A 76 -8.89 -9.43 4.84
N VAL A 77 -8.47 -8.60 5.79
CA VAL A 77 -9.13 -8.42 7.08
C VAL A 77 -9.99 -7.17 7.01
N LEU A 78 -11.31 -7.34 7.13
CA LEU A 78 -12.27 -6.25 7.15
C LEU A 78 -12.62 -5.88 8.59
N PHE A 79 -12.60 -4.60 8.91
CA PHE A 79 -12.95 -4.08 10.23
C PHE A 79 -14.43 -3.73 10.33
N GLU A 80 -14.91 -3.67 11.56
CA GLU A 80 -16.21 -3.10 11.88
C GLU A 80 -16.24 -1.58 11.64
N GLY A 81 -17.44 -1.05 11.39
CA GLY A 81 -17.64 0.35 11.03
C GLY A 81 -17.66 0.60 9.52
N ASP A 82 -18.02 1.82 9.16
CA ASP A 82 -18.17 2.24 7.77
C ASP A 82 -16.84 2.71 7.18
N SER A 83 -16.65 2.48 5.88
CA SER A 83 -15.59 3.12 5.10
C SER A 83 -15.95 4.57 4.80
N LEU A 84 -14.99 5.36 4.31
CA LEU A 84 -15.24 6.77 4.00
C LEU A 84 -16.43 6.96 3.05
N VAL A 85 -16.48 6.22 1.92
CA VAL A 85 -17.61 6.37 0.98
C VAL A 85 -18.94 6.00 1.59
N LYS A 86 -18.98 5.05 2.52
CA LYS A 86 -20.23 4.65 3.14
C LYS A 86 -20.68 5.68 4.16
N ALA A 87 -19.77 6.21 4.96
CA ALA A 87 -20.05 7.26 5.93
C ALA A 87 -20.44 8.60 5.28
N SER A 88 -19.89 8.93 4.12
CA SER A 88 -20.18 10.17 3.40
C SER A 88 -21.40 10.10 2.46
N GLY A 89 -22.03 8.93 2.29
CA GLY A 89 -23.13 8.73 1.35
C GLY A 89 -22.70 8.69 -0.12
N GLY A 90 -21.48 8.23 -0.40
CA GLY A 90 -20.81 8.26 -1.70
C GLY A 90 -19.83 9.43 -1.80
N VAL A 91 -18.80 9.30 -2.66
CA VAL A 91 -17.78 10.35 -2.80
C VAL A 91 -17.60 10.73 -4.26
N LYS A 92 -17.81 12.01 -4.58
CA LYS A 92 -17.28 12.63 -5.80
C LYS A 92 -15.79 12.90 -5.57
N GLY A 93 -14.91 12.61 -6.53
CA GLY A 93 -13.45 12.53 -6.31
C GLY A 93 -12.76 13.70 -5.59
N SER A 94 -13.32 14.92 -5.56
CA SER A 94 -12.79 16.04 -4.77
C SER A 94 -13.13 15.98 -3.27
N ALA A 95 -14.23 15.31 -2.90
CA ALA A 95 -14.72 15.27 -1.54
C ALA A 95 -13.87 14.40 -0.60
N ILE A 96 -13.10 13.41 -1.11
CA ILE A 96 -12.15 12.62 -0.28
C ILE A 96 -11.06 13.49 0.36
N TYR A 97 -10.75 14.64 -0.25
CA TYR A 97 -9.72 15.57 0.23
C TYR A 97 -10.27 16.68 1.13
N SER A 98 -11.58 16.67 1.43
CA SER A 98 -12.17 17.59 2.39
C SER A 98 -11.60 17.38 3.79
N ILE A 99 -11.55 18.45 4.59
CA ILE A 99 -11.10 18.39 5.98
C ILE A 99 -11.91 17.35 6.77
N GLU A 100 -13.21 17.27 6.53
CA GLU A 100 -14.11 16.29 7.18
C GLU A 100 -13.72 14.85 6.83
N SER A 101 -13.44 14.58 5.56
CA SER A 101 -13.00 13.25 5.11
C SER A 101 -11.64 12.88 5.68
N GLN A 102 -10.69 13.82 5.72
CA GLN A 102 -9.36 13.59 6.30
C GLN A 102 -9.44 13.32 7.80
N ASN A 103 -10.28 14.05 8.54
CA ASN A 103 -10.53 13.78 9.95
C ASN A 103 -11.16 12.41 10.17
N TYR A 104 -12.08 12.00 9.29
CA TYR A 104 -12.68 10.68 9.37
C TYR A 104 -11.67 9.57 9.10
N LEU A 105 -10.84 9.70 8.06
CA LEU A 105 -9.75 8.77 7.75
C LEU A 105 -8.73 8.65 8.89
N ALA A 106 -8.39 9.77 9.55
CA ALA A 106 -7.55 9.75 10.74
C ALA A 106 -8.20 8.91 11.86
N SER A 107 -9.49 9.09 12.10
CA SER A 107 -10.21 8.29 13.10
C SER A 107 -10.28 6.79 12.75
N LEU A 108 -10.34 6.45 11.45
CA LEU A 108 -10.25 5.06 10.99
C LEU A 108 -8.84 4.49 11.20
N ALA A 109 -7.80 5.29 10.97
CA ALA A 109 -6.42 4.89 11.21
C ALA A 109 -6.17 4.58 12.69
N ASP A 110 -6.66 5.42 13.61
CA ASP A 110 -6.53 5.18 15.06
C ASP A 110 -7.22 3.88 15.48
N LYS A 111 -8.45 3.64 15.00
CA LYS A 111 -9.19 2.41 15.26
C LYS A 111 -8.48 1.19 14.70
N ARG A 112 -8.03 1.25 13.44
CA ARG A 112 -7.26 0.18 12.79
C ARG A 112 -6.02 -0.16 13.60
N ASN A 113 -5.25 0.83 14.02
CA ASN A 113 -4.01 0.60 14.78
C ASN A 113 -4.31 -0.09 16.12
N SER A 114 -5.40 0.29 16.80
CA SER A 114 -5.85 -0.36 18.03
C SER A 114 -6.30 -1.81 17.80
N ILE A 115 -7.01 -2.10 16.71
CA ILE A 115 -7.43 -3.46 16.35
C ILE A 115 -6.21 -4.31 15.98
N LEU A 116 -5.29 -3.78 15.18
CA LEU A 116 -4.06 -4.49 14.79
C LEU A 116 -3.18 -4.81 16.00
N ALA A 117 -3.03 -3.89 16.96
CA ALA A 117 -2.28 -4.18 18.18
C ALA A 117 -2.90 -5.33 18.99
N GLN A 118 -4.24 -5.45 19.01
CA GLN A 118 -4.93 -6.57 19.65
C GLN A 118 -4.77 -7.87 18.86
N ALA A 119 -4.84 -7.79 17.53
CA ALA A 119 -4.60 -8.91 16.64
C ALA A 119 -3.17 -9.45 16.81
N GLU A 120 -2.15 -8.60 16.77
CA GLU A 120 -0.73 -8.96 16.99
C GLU A 120 -0.52 -9.63 18.35
N LYS A 121 -1.15 -9.12 19.41
CA LYS A 121 -1.13 -9.76 20.73
C LYS A 121 -1.78 -11.15 20.72
N THR A 122 -2.84 -11.32 19.92
CA THR A 122 -3.56 -12.60 19.80
C THR A 122 -2.73 -13.63 19.03
N LEU A 123 -2.02 -13.20 17.99
CA LEU A 123 -1.15 -14.06 17.19
C LEU A 123 0.24 -14.29 17.83
N GLY A 124 0.65 -13.42 18.75
CA GLY A 124 1.97 -13.47 19.38
C GLY A 124 3.11 -13.01 18.48
N ARG A 125 2.81 -12.31 17.38
CA ARG A 125 3.77 -11.72 16.44
C ARG A 125 3.24 -10.43 15.81
N ALA A 126 4.13 -9.66 15.20
CA ALA A 126 3.75 -8.52 14.38
C ALA A 126 3.04 -8.98 13.09
N ILE A 127 2.09 -8.18 12.62
CA ILE A 127 1.37 -8.41 11.37
C ILE A 127 1.94 -7.45 10.32
N GLU A 128 2.45 -8.02 9.23
CA GLU A 128 2.86 -7.23 8.08
C GLU A 128 1.63 -6.82 7.27
N VAL A 129 1.42 -5.50 7.13
CA VAL A 129 0.32 -4.92 6.36
C VAL A 129 0.83 -4.50 4.99
N HIS A 130 0.30 -5.13 3.95
CA HIS A 130 0.65 -4.83 2.55
C HIS A 130 -0.13 -3.63 2.02
N TYR A 131 -1.44 -3.62 2.30
CA TYR A 131 -2.33 -2.57 1.83
C TYR A 131 -3.33 -2.18 2.90
N ILE A 132 -3.67 -0.89 2.92
CA ILE A 132 -4.71 -0.32 3.75
C ILE A 132 -5.86 0.10 2.85
N TYR A 133 -7.07 -0.29 3.23
CA TYR A 133 -8.30 0.11 2.56
C TYR A 133 -9.17 0.88 3.57
N ASP A 134 -9.33 2.18 3.37
CA ASP A 134 -10.13 3.06 4.24
C ASP A 134 -11.10 3.95 3.45
N VAL A 135 -10.84 4.14 2.15
CA VAL A 135 -11.73 4.88 1.26
C VAL A 135 -12.97 4.04 0.90
N ILE A 136 -12.80 2.98 0.11
CA ILE A 136 -13.90 2.13 -0.42
C ILE A 136 -14.30 1.04 0.57
N LEU A 137 -13.30 0.31 1.04
CA LEU A 137 -13.44 -0.69 2.08
C LEU A 137 -12.93 -0.12 3.40
N ASN A 138 -13.15 -0.87 4.48
CA ASN A 138 -12.56 -0.61 5.79
C ASN A 138 -11.83 -1.90 6.21
N GLY A 139 -10.54 -1.99 5.91
CA GLY A 139 -9.77 -3.22 6.09
C GLY A 139 -8.30 -3.10 5.69
N VAL A 140 -7.60 -4.22 5.74
CA VAL A 140 -6.19 -4.37 5.37
C VAL A 140 -5.94 -5.67 4.63
N SER A 141 -4.88 -5.71 3.82
CA SER A 141 -4.29 -6.93 3.27
C SER A 141 -3.06 -7.31 4.09
N VAL A 142 -2.97 -8.58 4.48
CA VAL A 142 -1.95 -9.12 5.39
C VAL A 142 -1.61 -10.56 5.02
N ASP A 143 -0.44 -11.04 5.44
CA ASP A 143 -0.05 -12.45 5.33
C ASP A 143 -0.29 -13.21 6.65
N LEU A 144 -1.09 -14.27 6.56
CA LEU A 144 -1.47 -15.11 7.71
C LEU A 144 -1.39 -16.59 7.34
N THR A 145 -1.09 -17.43 8.33
CA THR A 145 -1.41 -18.86 8.24
C THR A 145 -2.93 -19.07 8.34
N PRO A 146 -3.47 -20.20 7.87
CA PRO A 146 -4.88 -20.52 8.04
C PRO A 146 -5.34 -20.48 9.50
N GLU A 147 -4.51 -20.97 10.43
CA GLU A 147 -4.80 -21.01 11.86
C GLU A 147 -4.87 -19.59 12.46
N GLU A 148 -3.94 -18.71 12.07
CA GLU A 148 -3.97 -17.31 12.48
C GLU A 148 -5.18 -16.58 11.91
N ALA A 149 -5.55 -16.85 10.66
CA ALA A 149 -6.73 -16.29 10.04
C ALA A 149 -8.03 -16.70 10.77
N GLU A 150 -8.12 -17.93 11.26
CA GLU A 150 -9.22 -18.38 12.14
C GLU A 150 -9.19 -17.64 13.49
N ALA A 151 -8.02 -17.52 14.11
CA ALA A 151 -7.88 -16.82 15.39
C ALA A 151 -8.32 -15.34 15.30
N LEU A 152 -7.99 -14.66 14.20
CA LEU A 152 -8.38 -13.26 13.99
C LEU A 152 -9.89 -13.05 13.87
N ARG A 153 -10.68 -14.06 13.48
CA ARG A 153 -12.15 -13.90 13.39
C ARG A 153 -12.81 -13.66 14.75
N GLY A 154 -12.13 -13.98 15.85
CA GLY A 154 -12.59 -13.71 17.21
C GLY A 154 -12.17 -12.36 17.80
N VAL A 155 -11.34 -11.59 17.09
CA VAL A 155 -10.80 -10.32 17.63
C VAL A 155 -11.87 -9.22 17.54
N PRO A 156 -12.18 -8.51 18.65
CA PRO A 156 -13.13 -7.41 18.62
C PRO A 156 -12.75 -6.32 17.61
N GLY A 157 -13.74 -5.86 16.83
CA GLY A 157 -13.53 -4.88 15.77
C GLY A 157 -13.13 -5.49 14.42
N ILE A 158 -12.86 -6.80 14.34
CA ILE A 158 -12.74 -7.52 13.06
C ILE A 158 -14.12 -8.03 12.64
N LYS A 159 -14.57 -7.60 11.47
CA LYS A 159 -15.86 -7.97 10.89
C LYS A 159 -15.77 -9.29 10.11
N LYS A 160 -14.73 -9.44 9.29
CA LYS A 160 -14.49 -10.64 8.46
C LYS A 160 -13.01 -10.80 8.17
N VAL A 161 -12.59 -12.05 7.98
CA VAL A 161 -11.26 -12.42 7.47
C VAL A 161 -11.49 -13.26 6.22
N LEU A 162 -11.04 -12.77 5.06
CA LEU A 162 -11.28 -13.36 3.75
C LEU A 162 -9.96 -13.77 3.14
N LYS A 163 -9.87 -15.00 2.63
CA LYS A 163 -8.67 -15.45 1.91
C LYS A 163 -8.60 -14.73 0.56
N ASP A 164 -7.41 -14.25 0.19
CA ASP A 164 -7.16 -13.66 -1.12
C ASP A 164 -7.00 -14.76 -2.17
N THR A 165 -7.65 -14.58 -3.32
CA THR A 165 -7.73 -15.60 -4.37
C THR A 165 -7.54 -14.97 -5.74
N ILE A 166 -6.69 -15.58 -6.57
CA ILE A 166 -6.51 -15.19 -7.96
C ILE A 166 -7.69 -15.77 -8.76
N HIS A 167 -8.43 -14.91 -9.45
CA HIS A 167 -9.44 -15.33 -10.42
C HIS A 167 -8.87 -15.21 -11.84
N THR A 168 -8.73 -16.32 -12.53
CA THR A 168 -8.51 -16.36 -13.99
C THR A 168 -9.87 -16.32 -14.70
N LEU A 169 -10.04 -15.37 -15.61
CA LEU A 169 -11.22 -15.22 -16.46
C LEU A 169 -11.17 -16.16 -17.67
#